data_AF-A0A1Y1VRW0-F1
#
_entry.id   AF-A0A1Y1VRW0-F1
#
_cell.length_a   1.000
_cell.length_b   1.000
_cell.length_c   1.000
_cell.angle_alpha   90.00
_cell.angle_beta   90.00
_cell.angle_gamma   90.00
#
_symmetry.space_group_name_H-M   'P 1'
#
loop_
_entity.id
_entity.type
_entity.pdbx_description
1 polymer ?
#
loop_
_entity_poly.entity_id
_entity_poly.type
_entity_poly.pdbx_seq_one_letter_code
_entity_poly.pdbx_strand_id
1 'polypeptide(L)'
;MRYRENLDTVLNSISFSVGCNEKVGIVGRTGAGKSSLTYALLRLIEPAGGSIFIDGVDISTIGLQDLRSKISIIPQDPALFVGTIRENLDPLSEFTDDEVWTAIRKGHIEDLVDRPAQAHDVNDDSSGPWVEGTGLDKWVEDGGKNFSVGQRQLVSLCRALLWKRRS
;
A
#
# COMPACT_ATOMS: atom_id res chain seq x y z
N MET A 1 14.69 12.39 -13.45
CA MET A 1 13.25 12.10 -13.66
C MET A 1 12.49 13.42 -13.87
N ARG A 2 11.58 13.45 -14.85
CA ARG A 2 10.69 14.59 -15.15
C ARG A 2 9.25 14.08 -15.20
N TYR A 3 8.29 14.89 -14.74
CA TYR A 3 6.87 14.52 -14.84
C TYR A 3 6.32 14.70 -16.26
N ARG A 4 6.87 15.65 -17.02
CA ARG A 4 6.57 15.92 -18.43
C ARG A 4 7.83 16.43 -19.10
N GLU A 5 7.96 16.22 -20.41
CA GLU A 5 9.15 16.61 -21.18
C GLU A 5 9.49 18.11 -21.05
N ASN A 6 8.45 18.95 -20.98
CA ASN A 6 8.58 20.41 -20.92
C ASN A 6 8.74 20.99 -19.49
N LEU A 7 8.85 20.15 -18.45
CA LEU A 7 9.01 20.59 -17.06
C LEU A 7 10.41 20.32 -16.56
N ASP A 8 10.84 21.04 -15.52
CA ASP A 8 12.11 20.77 -14.88
C ASP A 8 12.20 19.37 -14.26
N THR A 9 13.42 18.85 -14.22
CA THR A 9 13.73 17.59 -13.56
C THR A 9 13.48 17.71 -12.07
N VAL A 10 12.69 16.79 -11.52
CA VAL A 10 12.39 16.72 -10.08
C VAL A 10 13.44 15.91 -9.34
N LEU A 11 14.02 14.90 -10.00
CA LEU A 11 15.19 14.18 -9.51
C LEU A 11 16.37 14.41 -10.46
N ASN A 12 17.47 14.91 -9.90
CA ASN A 12 18.71 15.24 -10.58
C ASN A 12 19.91 14.61 -9.87
N SER A 13 20.76 13.92 -10.63
CA SER A 13 22.06 13.40 -10.18
C SER A 13 22.01 12.64 -8.85
N ILE A 14 20.99 11.79 -8.68
CA ILE A 14 20.85 10.93 -7.51
C ILE A 14 21.72 9.68 -7.71
N SER A 15 22.61 9.40 -6.76
CA SER A 15 23.45 8.20 -6.74
C SER A 15 23.55 7.67 -5.31
N PHE A 16 23.07 6.46 -5.09
CA PHE A 16 23.19 5.74 -3.82
C PHE A 16 23.06 4.24 -4.05
N SER A 17 23.54 3.45 -3.08
CA SER A 17 23.38 1.99 -3.05
C SER A 17 22.77 1.60 -1.71
N VAL A 18 21.87 0.62 -1.73
CA VAL A 18 21.28 0.05 -0.51
C VAL A 18 21.66 -1.43 -0.47
N GLY A 19 22.26 -1.85 0.64
CA GLY A 19 22.63 -3.24 0.86
C GLY A 19 21.43 -4.14 1.19
N CYS A 20 21.63 -5.46 1.06
CA CYS A 20 20.63 -6.43 1.50
C CYS A 20 20.33 -6.24 2.99
N ASN A 21 19.04 -6.26 3.36
CA ASN A 21 18.54 -6.05 4.73
C ASN A 21 18.88 -4.68 5.36
N GLU A 22 19.38 -3.73 4.58
CA GLU A 22 19.63 -2.38 5.07
C GLU A 22 18.32 -1.60 5.23
N LYS A 23 18.19 -0.87 6.35
CA LYS A 23 17.04 0.00 6.61
C LYS A 23 17.43 1.44 6.34
N VAL A 24 16.92 2.00 5.24
CA VAL A 24 17.23 3.37 4.83
C VAL A 24 16.04 4.29 5.05
N GLY A 25 16.28 5.42 5.71
CA GLY A 25 15.32 6.51 5.87
C GLY A 25 15.60 7.64 4.88
N ILE A 26 14.60 8.08 4.13
CA ILE A 26 14.71 9.23 3.23
C ILE A 26 14.04 10.44 3.87
N VAL A 27 14.82 11.46 4.18
CA VAL A 27 14.35 12.70 4.83
C VAL A 27 14.49 13.91 3.92
N GLY A 28 13.62 14.91 4.11
CA GLY A 28 13.66 16.16 3.35
C GLY A 28 12.36 16.94 3.47
N ARG A 29 12.39 18.24 3.12
CA ARG A 29 11.20 19.11 3.14
C ARG A 29 10.10 18.58 2.21
N THR A 30 8.87 19.03 2.40
CA THR A 30 7.78 18.79 1.44
C THR A 30 8.20 19.32 0.06
N GLY A 31 7.95 18.55 -0.99
CA GLY A 31 8.38 18.88 -2.36
C GLY A 31 9.81 18.47 -2.74
N ALA A 32 10.61 17.93 -1.83
CA ALA A 32 12.00 17.52 -2.11
C ALA A 32 12.17 16.28 -3.02
N GLY A 33 11.10 15.79 -3.66
CA GLY A 33 11.18 14.65 -4.59
C GLY A 33 11.15 13.25 -3.96
N LYS A 34 10.89 13.11 -2.65
CA LYS A 34 10.82 11.80 -1.95
C LYS A 34 9.86 10.81 -2.62
N SER A 35 8.61 11.24 -2.85
CA SER A 35 7.62 10.41 -3.56
C SER A 35 8.00 10.16 -5.02
N SER A 36 8.72 11.11 -5.64
CA SER A 36 9.22 10.97 -7.00
C SER A 36 10.26 9.86 -7.10
N LEU A 37 11.09 9.67 -6.07
CA LEU A 37 12.03 8.55 -6.00
C LEU A 37 11.29 7.21 -5.96
N THR A 38 10.22 7.10 -5.16
CA THR A 38 9.35 5.92 -5.14
C THR A 38 8.73 5.65 -6.52
N TYR A 39 8.30 6.70 -7.23
CA TYR A 39 7.72 6.58 -8.57
C TYR A 39 8.73 6.10 -9.61
N ALA A 40 9.98 6.55 -9.53
CA ALA A 40 11.06 6.07 -10.39
C ALA A 40 11.40 4.60 -10.10
N LEU A 41 11.49 4.20 -8.82
CA LEU A 41 11.75 2.81 -8.41
C LEU A 41 10.69 1.82 -8.92
N LEU A 42 9.42 2.23 -8.91
CA LEU A 42 8.31 1.42 -9.43
C LEU A 42 8.09 1.54 -10.94
N ARG A 43 8.87 2.39 -11.61
CA ARG A 43 8.64 2.79 -13.01
C ARG A 43 7.18 3.19 -13.23
N LEU A 44 6.61 3.99 -12.33
CA LEU A 44 5.35 4.70 -12.57
C LEU A 44 5.57 5.89 -13.51
N ILE A 45 6.77 6.46 -13.45
CA ILE A 45 7.29 7.45 -14.39
C ILE A 45 8.69 6.98 -14.74
N GLU A 46 8.98 6.85 -16.04
CA GLU A 46 10.29 6.40 -16.48
C GLU A 46 11.38 7.42 -16.11
N PRO A 47 12.55 6.97 -15.64
CA PRO A 47 13.69 7.84 -15.46
C PRO A 47 14.05 8.52 -16.79
N ALA A 48 14.18 9.85 -16.76
CA ALA A 48 14.62 10.63 -17.93
C ALA A 48 16.10 10.37 -18.32
N GLY A 49 16.84 9.61 -17.50
CA GLY A 49 18.25 9.27 -17.70
C GLY A 49 18.81 8.57 -16.46
N GLY A 50 19.96 7.90 -16.64
CA GLY A 50 20.55 7.02 -15.64
C GLY A 50 19.93 5.62 -15.63
N SER A 51 20.27 4.83 -14.62
CA SER A 51 19.87 3.42 -14.48
C SER A 51 19.60 3.10 -13.02
N ILE A 52 18.63 2.22 -12.78
CA ILE A 52 18.31 1.71 -11.44
C ILE A 52 18.48 0.19 -11.48
N PHE A 53 19.21 -0.35 -10.51
CA PHE A 53 19.45 -1.78 -10.40
C PHE A 53 18.80 -2.33 -9.13
N ILE A 54 18.10 -3.45 -9.25
CA ILE A 54 17.59 -4.24 -8.12
C ILE A 54 18.15 -5.65 -8.26
N ASP A 55 18.82 -6.15 -7.22
CA ASP A 55 19.52 -7.44 -7.22
C ASP A 55 20.49 -7.61 -8.40
N GLY A 56 21.13 -6.50 -8.79
CA GLY A 56 22.09 -6.46 -9.90
C GLY A 56 21.45 -6.42 -11.30
N VAL A 57 20.11 -6.43 -11.41
CA VAL A 57 19.39 -6.38 -12.68
C VAL A 57 18.89 -4.96 -12.95
N ASP A 58 19.14 -4.45 -14.17
CA ASP A 58 18.59 -3.17 -14.61
C ASP A 58 17.07 -3.28 -14.77
N ILE A 59 16.33 -2.52 -13.95
CA ILE A 59 14.87 -2.61 -13.91
C ILE A 59 14.20 -2.12 -15.19
N SER A 60 14.89 -1.37 -16.05
CA SER A 60 14.36 -0.93 -17.35
C SER A 60 14.16 -2.11 -18.33
N THR A 61 14.87 -3.21 -18.11
CA THR A 61 14.83 -4.42 -18.96
C THR A 61 13.74 -5.42 -18.57
N ILE A 62 13.12 -5.24 -17.40
CA ILE A 62 12.11 -6.15 -16.85
C ILE A 62 10.69 -5.64 -17.17
N GLY A 63 9.72 -6.55 -17.32
CA GLY A 63 8.30 -6.21 -17.43
C GLY A 63 7.77 -5.53 -16.16
N LEU A 64 6.89 -4.54 -16.33
CA LEU A 64 6.36 -3.76 -15.19
C LEU A 64 5.61 -4.62 -14.16
N GLN A 65 4.90 -5.65 -14.61
CA GLN A 65 4.19 -6.56 -13.72
C GLN A 65 5.17 -7.36 -12.86
N ASP A 66 6.20 -7.94 -13.47
CA ASP A 66 7.23 -8.70 -12.77
C ASP A 66 7.95 -7.84 -11.74
N LEU A 67 8.41 -6.64 -12.15
CA LEU A 67 9.06 -5.69 -11.25
C LEU A 67 8.17 -5.32 -10.05
N ARG A 68 6.93 -4.91 -10.31
CA ARG A 68 6.01 -4.43 -9.26
C ARG A 68 5.54 -5.56 -8.33
N SER A 69 5.45 -6.80 -8.82
CA SER A 69 5.11 -7.96 -8.00
C SER A 69 6.16 -8.29 -6.93
N LYS A 70 7.41 -7.82 -7.13
CA LYS A 70 8.55 -8.04 -6.22
C LYS A 70 8.78 -6.89 -5.24
N ILE A 71 8.01 -5.81 -5.35
CA ILE A 71 8.17 -4.60 -4.51
C ILE A 71 6.86 -4.33 -3.76
N SER A 72 6.90 -4.43 -2.43
CA SER A 72 5.77 -4.03 -1.58
C SER A 72 5.85 -2.55 -1.23
N ILE A 73 4.75 -1.81 -1.47
CA ILE A 73 4.64 -0.39 -1.12
C ILE A 73 3.37 -0.12 -0.34
N ILE A 74 3.49 0.79 0.62
CA ILE A 74 2.38 1.37 1.35
C ILE A 74 2.17 2.79 0.80
N PRO A 75 1.06 3.07 0.10
CA PRO A 75 0.80 4.40 -0.44
C PRO A 75 0.57 5.41 0.70
N GLN A 76 0.85 6.69 0.44
CA GLN A 76 0.61 7.74 1.45
C GLN A 76 -0.89 7.91 1.79
N ASP A 77 -1.76 7.78 0.78
CA ASP A 77 -3.21 7.71 0.95
C ASP A 77 -3.69 6.29 0.59
N PRO A 78 -3.84 5.41 1.58
CA PRO A 78 -4.31 4.05 1.36
C PRO A 78 -5.82 4.04 1.13
N ALA A 79 -6.22 3.85 -0.12
CA ALA A 79 -7.58 3.55 -0.47
C ALA A 79 -7.91 2.10 -0.08
N LEU A 80 -9.07 1.93 0.57
CA LEU A 80 -9.70 0.64 0.76
C LEU A 80 -10.87 0.50 -0.22
N PHE A 81 -11.12 -0.73 -0.66
CA PHE A 81 -12.25 -1.06 -1.54
C PHE A 81 -13.49 -1.34 -0.70
N VAL A 82 -14.67 -1.09 -1.29
CA VAL A 82 -15.93 -1.55 -0.71
C VAL A 82 -15.90 -3.07 -0.59
N GLY A 83 -16.27 -3.60 0.57
CA GLY A 83 -16.27 -5.02 0.84
C GLY A 83 -15.87 -5.32 2.28
N THR A 84 -15.27 -6.48 2.51
CA THR A 84 -14.81 -6.90 3.84
C THR A 84 -13.34 -6.56 4.09
N ILE A 85 -12.91 -6.62 5.35
CA ILE A 85 -11.49 -6.59 5.71
C ILE A 85 -10.74 -7.73 5.02
N ARG A 86 -11.36 -8.92 4.89
CA ARG A 86 -10.78 -10.06 4.20
C ARG A 86 -10.43 -9.74 2.75
N GLU A 87 -11.39 -9.23 1.99
CA GLU A 87 -11.22 -8.85 0.58
C GLU A 87 -10.22 -7.70 0.42
N ASN A 88 -10.16 -6.79 1.39
CA ASN A 88 -9.18 -5.71 1.38
C ASN A 88 -7.74 -6.17 1.67
N LEU A 89 -7.56 -7.19 2.50
CA LEU A 89 -6.24 -7.73 2.83
C LEU A 89 -5.74 -8.73 1.78
N ASP A 90 -6.66 -9.54 1.23
CA ASP A 90 -6.39 -10.59 0.26
C ASP A 90 -7.46 -10.62 -0.85
N PRO A 91 -7.35 -9.70 -1.84
CA PRO A 91 -8.33 -9.60 -2.92
C PRO A 91 -8.41 -10.83 -3.82
N LEU A 92 -7.34 -11.64 -3.85
CA LEU A 92 -7.24 -12.84 -4.68
C LEU A 92 -7.59 -14.12 -3.93
N SER A 93 -7.90 -14.03 -2.63
CA SER A 93 -8.16 -15.19 -1.75
C SER A 93 -7.05 -16.24 -1.82
N GLU A 94 -5.79 -15.81 -1.87
CA GLU A 94 -4.62 -16.69 -1.97
C GLU A 94 -4.09 -17.17 -0.62
N PHE A 95 -4.47 -16.51 0.47
CA PHE A 95 -3.98 -16.81 1.82
C PHE A 95 -5.08 -17.48 2.64
N THR A 96 -4.70 -18.27 3.65
CA THR A 96 -5.67 -18.80 4.62
C THR A 96 -6.04 -17.75 5.66
N ASP A 97 -7.18 -17.92 6.35
CA ASP A 97 -7.59 -17.00 7.41
C ASP A 97 -6.55 -16.90 8.53
N ASP A 98 -5.86 -17.99 8.87
CA ASP A 98 -4.78 -17.99 9.85
C ASP A 98 -3.60 -17.11 9.42
N GLU A 99 -3.28 -17.10 8.12
CA GLU A 99 -2.25 -16.22 7.57
C GLU A 99 -2.67 -14.75 7.61
N VAL A 100 -3.93 -14.46 7.28
CA VAL A 100 -4.51 -13.12 7.38
C VAL A 100 -4.52 -12.63 8.83
N TRP A 101 -4.96 -13.46 9.77
CA TRP A 101 -4.91 -13.15 11.19
C TRP A 101 -3.48 -12.96 11.70
N THR A 102 -2.51 -13.72 11.19
CA THR A 102 -1.10 -13.52 11.51
C THR A 102 -0.62 -12.13 11.08
N ALA A 103 -1.04 -11.64 9.91
CA ALA A 103 -0.70 -10.30 9.45
C ALA A 103 -1.41 -9.21 10.26
N ILE A 104 -2.70 -9.39 10.57
CA ILE A 104 -3.48 -8.51 11.45
C ILE A 104 -2.77 -8.34 12.80
N ARG A 105 -2.34 -9.45 13.43
CA ARG A 105 -1.61 -9.42 14.71
C ARG A 105 -0.26 -8.70 14.62
N LYS A 106 0.47 -8.89 13.52
CA LYS A 106 1.73 -8.16 13.28
C LYS A 106 1.52 -6.67 13.02
N GLY A 107 0.37 -6.28 12.48
CA GLY A 107 -0.02 -4.90 12.27
C GLY A 107 -0.69 -4.25 13.47
N HIS A 108 -0.95 -5.01 14.55
CA HIS A 108 -1.63 -4.56 15.75
C HIS A 108 -3.02 -3.93 15.47
N ILE A 109 -3.82 -4.59 14.63
CA ILE A 109 -5.17 -4.13 14.26
C ILE A 109 -6.30 -5.08 14.68
N GLU A 110 -6.05 -6.01 15.59
CA GLU A 110 -7.06 -6.94 16.13
C GLU A 110 -8.26 -6.17 16.69
N ASP A 111 -8.01 -5.21 17.58
CA ASP A 111 -9.05 -4.37 18.17
C ASP A 111 -9.81 -3.54 17.12
N LEU A 112 -9.15 -3.18 16.02
CA LEU A 112 -9.78 -2.43 14.94
C LEU A 112 -10.78 -3.31 14.20
N VAL A 113 -10.42 -4.56 13.91
CA VAL A 113 -11.27 -5.48 13.14
C VAL A 113 -12.37 -6.10 14.01
N ASP A 114 -12.12 -6.31 15.30
CA ASP A 114 -13.09 -6.93 16.23
C ASP A 114 -14.13 -5.95 16.77
N ARG A 115 -13.85 -4.64 16.74
CA ARG A 115 -14.87 -3.63 17.10
C ARG A 115 -15.99 -3.63 16.06
N PRO A 116 -17.27 -3.68 16.48
CA PRO A 116 -18.37 -3.40 15.56
C PRO A 116 -18.17 -2.03 14.93
N ALA A 117 -18.67 -1.85 13.70
CA ALA A 117 -18.72 -0.51 13.11
C ALA A 117 -19.51 0.40 14.07
N GLN A 118 -19.14 1.67 14.20
CA GLN A 118 -20.03 2.60 14.87
C GLN A 118 -21.22 2.76 13.94
N ALA A 119 -22.40 2.31 14.37
CA ALA A 119 -23.65 2.57 13.68
C ALA A 119 -23.70 4.07 13.36
N HIS A 120 -23.59 4.42 12.08
CA HIS A 120 -23.95 5.76 11.64
C HIS A 120 -25.43 5.94 11.96
N ASP A 121 -25.80 7.11 12.50
CA ASP A 121 -27.19 7.47 12.77
C ASP A 121 -28.05 7.15 11.55
N VAL A 122 -28.83 6.07 11.65
CA VAL A 122 -29.80 5.61 10.66
C VAL A 122 -30.98 6.58 10.66
N ASN A 123 -30.79 7.71 9.98
CA ASN A 123 -31.85 8.58 9.50
C ASN A 123 -31.87 8.67 7.96
N ASP A 124 -31.14 7.79 7.27
CA ASP A 124 -31.17 7.69 5.81
C ASP A 124 -31.86 6.39 5.38
N ASP A 125 -33.10 6.53 4.90
CA ASP A 125 -34.04 5.48 4.47
C ASP A 125 -33.60 4.76 3.17
N SER A 126 -32.31 4.81 2.84
CA SER A 126 -31.71 4.25 1.61
C SER A 126 -30.73 3.11 1.82
N SER A 127 -30.48 2.65 3.05
CA SER A 127 -29.52 1.58 3.32
C SER A 127 -30.22 0.29 3.76
N GLY A 128 -30.15 -0.73 2.88
CA GLY A 128 -30.64 -2.08 3.14
C GLY A 128 -29.93 -2.79 4.30
N PRO A 129 -30.30 -4.04 4.62
CA PRO A 129 -29.89 -4.75 5.82
C PRO A 129 -28.41 -5.19 5.72
N TRP A 130 -27.48 -4.33 6.10
CA TRP A 130 -26.08 -4.71 6.26
C TRP A 130 -25.88 -5.33 7.63
N VAL A 131 -25.44 -6.59 7.66
CA VAL A 131 -24.98 -7.24 8.89
C VAL A 131 -23.65 -6.59 9.27
N GLU A 132 -23.57 -5.94 10.43
CA GLU A 132 -22.30 -5.48 11.01
C GLU A 132 -21.42 -6.70 11.33
N GLY A 133 -20.64 -7.15 10.36
CA GLY A 133 -19.62 -8.17 10.56
C GLY A 133 -18.49 -7.67 11.46
N THR A 134 -17.82 -8.60 12.14
CA THR A 134 -16.60 -8.34 12.91
C THR A 134 -15.45 -9.20 12.39
N GLY A 135 -14.23 -8.91 12.82
CA GLY A 135 -13.04 -9.61 12.38
C GLY A 135 -12.83 -9.47 10.87
N LEU A 136 -12.68 -10.60 10.18
CA LEU A 136 -12.43 -10.64 8.74
C LEU A 136 -13.64 -10.17 7.92
N ASP A 137 -14.85 -10.36 8.43
CA ASP A 137 -16.10 -9.98 7.77
C ASP A 137 -16.50 -8.52 8.03
N LYS A 138 -15.69 -7.77 8.78
CA LYS A 138 -15.96 -6.36 9.04
C LYS A 138 -16.08 -5.57 7.75
N TRP A 139 -17.19 -4.85 7.61
CA TRP A 139 -17.50 -4.08 6.41
C TRP A 139 -16.62 -2.84 6.28
N VAL A 140 -16.23 -2.55 5.05
CA VAL A 140 -15.45 -1.41 4.61
C VAL A 140 -16.29 -0.65 3.60
N GLU A 141 -16.56 0.62 3.91
CA GLU A 141 -17.29 1.50 3.01
C GLU A 141 -16.42 1.98 1.85
N ASP A 142 -17.03 2.65 0.88
CA ASP A 142 -16.35 3.23 -0.27
C ASP A 142 -15.19 4.14 0.16
N GLY A 143 -13.98 3.82 -0.32
CA GLY A 143 -12.74 4.49 0.06
C GLY A 143 -12.29 4.28 1.52
N GLY A 144 -12.95 3.38 2.27
CA GLY A 144 -12.72 3.17 3.70
C GLY A 144 -13.11 4.40 4.54
N LYS A 145 -14.24 5.05 4.21
CA LYS A 145 -14.76 6.22 4.93
C LYS A 145 -15.06 5.95 6.41
N ASN A 146 -15.44 4.71 6.73
CA ASN A 146 -15.64 4.24 8.10
C ASN A 146 -14.33 3.93 8.87
N PHE A 147 -13.16 4.24 8.28
CA PHE A 147 -11.84 4.12 8.92
C PHE A 147 -11.12 5.48 8.91
N SER A 148 -10.35 5.76 9.97
CA SER A 148 -9.42 6.89 9.97
C SER A 148 -8.26 6.66 8.99
N VAL A 149 -7.59 7.73 8.57
CA VAL A 149 -6.40 7.64 7.71
C VAL A 149 -5.35 6.70 8.31
N GLY A 150 -5.10 6.81 9.62
CA GLY A 150 -4.15 5.94 10.33
C GLY A 150 -4.58 4.47 10.32
N GLN A 151 -5.87 4.19 10.47
CA GLN A 151 -6.40 2.82 10.39
C GLN A 151 -6.24 2.25 8.99
N ARG A 152 -6.54 3.02 7.93
CA ARG A 152 -6.31 2.58 6.54
C ARG A 152 -4.83 2.32 6.24
N GLN A 153 -3.92 3.10 6.83
CA GLN A 153 -2.47 2.85 6.76
C GLN A 153 -2.09 1.53 7.41
N LEU A 154 -2.66 1.20 8.57
CA LEU A 154 -2.40 -0.08 9.24
C LEU A 154 -2.98 -1.27 8.45
N VAL A 155 -4.16 -1.13 7.84
CA VAL A 155 -4.70 -2.16 6.93
C VAL A 155 -3.76 -2.38 5.74
N SER A 156 -3.23 -1.29 5.16
CA SER A 156 -2.25 -1.39 4.05
C SER A 156 -0.91 -1.99 4.50
N LEU A 157 -0.48 -1.74 5.72
CA LEU A 157 0.68 -2.41 6.32
C LEU A 157 0.43 -3.91 6.45
N CYS A 158 -0.74 -4.33 6.94
CA CYS A 158 -1.11 -5.74 7.05
C CYS A 158 -1.11 -6.42 5.68
N ARG A 159 -1.65 -5.74 4.65
CA ARG A 159 -1.54 -6.18 3.24
C ARG A 159 -0.06 -6.39 2.89
N ALA A 160 0.80 -5.39 3.04
CA ALA A 160 2.22 -5.51 2.71
C ALA A 160 2.94 -6.67 3.46
N LEU A 161 2.55 -6.95 4.71
CA LEU A 161 3.08 -8.05 5.50
C LEU A 161 2.66 -9.43 5.01
N LEU A 162 1.44 -9.58 4.47
CA LEU A 162 0.98 -10.82 3.83
C LEU A 162 1.83 -11.18 2.62
N TRP A 163 2.00 -10.21 1.72
CA TRP A 163 2.73 -10.42 0.47
C TRP A 163 4.23 -10.64 0.67
N LYS A 164 4.81 -10.11 1.76
CA LYS A 164 6.23 -10.32 2.12
C LYS A 164 6.60 -11.79 2.36
N ARG A 165 5.64 -12.69 2.60
CA ARG A 165 5.91 -14.12 2.78
C ARG A 165 6.29 -14.86 1.48
N ARG A 166 6.08 -14.27 0.30
CA ARG A 166 6.39 -14.89 -1.01
C ARG A 166 7.78 -14.56 -1.57
N SER A 167 8.56 -13.70 -0.90
CA SER A 167 9.92 -13.32 -1.34
C SER A 167 10.99 -14.14 -0.65
#